data_AF-A0A3B3UMM7-F1
#
_entry.id   AF-A0A3B3UMM7-F1
#
_cell.length_a   1.000
_cell.length_b   1.000
_cell.length_c   1.000
_cell.angle_alpha   90.00
_cell.angle_beta   90.00
_cell.angle_gamma   90.00
#
_symmetry.space_group_name_H-M   'P 1'
#
loop_
_entity.id
_entity.type
_entity.pdbx_description
1 polymer ?
#
loop_
_entity_poly.entity_id
_entity_poly.type
_entity_poly.pdbx_seq_one_letter_code
_entity_poly.pdbx_strand_id
1 'polypeptide(L)'
;MSDIINNQRRLDPQDSLVVLSGCGTSGRLAFFMASGFNRELQRLNYAPVCSYVIAGGDRALFSSQEAPEDDPTLGALCLKKVSEGKKRVLFVGVSCGLSAPFVAGQLDFCLRHPDVYIPVLVGFNPAHQARKEPIPGCTLTFHSVVTRMEELAKTQKAFLINPALGPEAISGSSRMKGGSATKILLEVVFSASFSRTGILQHMRSYEKALDFTYSHSEEIAALMEAAGRSLQCGRQVCYLGWGSLGLLGLIDASECKPTFGADIRGFVSGGYKELGNNEGDLTLMGPEFSISHDDFLDGVLPRLTDADTVLLLYSHSGETSAPSRSGRLRTESACVLTAFVFSSRQREFSTKLLLNAVSTGAHIFKGKVFKNYMIDLQVTNSKLYRRAARLLQKLSGHSESECEEALLKAIYQVDKLSEDIATCSLETHTHTAAKAKKVVPLALVCLLTGCSMKEVESRLEQQPIIREAVETCLKSS
;
A
#
# COMPACT_ATOMS: atom_id res chain seq x y z
N MET A 1 -1.84 43.80 15.60
CA MET A 1 -1.64 42.33 15.53
C MET A 1 -2.97 41.55 15.49
N SER A 2 -4.10 42.21 15.71
CA SER A 2 -5.48 41.68 15.61
C SER A 2 -6.07 41.68 14.19
N ASP A 3 -5.51 42.47 13.26
CA ASP A 3 -6.13 42.67 11.92
C ASP A 3 -5.65 41.70 10.83
N ILE A 4 -4.63 40.87 11.10
CA ILE A 4 -4.14 39.87 10.14
C ILE A 4 -4.96 38.56 10.19
N ILE A 5 -5.57 38.25 11.34
CA ILE A 5 -6.37 37.02 11.51
C ILE A 5 -7.79 37.20 10.93
N ASN A 6 -8.30 38.43 10.85
CA ASN A 6 -9.66 38.72 10.37
C ASN A 6 -9.78 38.91 8.84
N ASN A 7 -8.66 38.92 8.09
CA ASN A 7 -8.66 39.24 6.65
C ASN A 7 -8.29 38.06 5.74
N GLN A 8 -8.30 36.83 6.23
CA GLN A 8 -8.32 35.68 5.33
C GLN A 8 -9.76 35.49 4.83
N ARG A 9 -10.03 35.92 3.58
CA ARG A 9 -11.25 35.55 2.85
C ARG A 9 -11.52 34.06 3.10
N ARG A 10 -12.60 33.74 3.83
CA ARG A 10 -13.08 32.36 3.96
C ARG A 10 -13.25 31.84 2.54
N LEU A 11 -12.47 30.82 2.21
CA LEU A 11 -12.53 30.15 0.93
C LEU A 11 -13.92 29.58 0.73
N ASP A 12 -14.53 29.83 -0.43
CA ASP A 12 -15.79 29.22 -0.79
C ASP A 12 -15.57 27.72 -0.99
N PRO A 13 -16.25 26.84 -0.22
CA PRO A 13 -16.18 25.39 -0.40
C PRO A 13 -16.59 24.92 -1.81
N GLN A 14 -17.40 25.71 -2.53
CA GLN A 14 -17.79 25.39 -3.91
C GLN A 14 -16.64 25.61 -4.91
N ASP A 15 -15.81 26.63 -4.66
CA ASP A 15 -14.66 26.98 -5.52
C ASP A 15 -13.36 26.27 -5.12
N SER A 16 -13.34 25.60 -3.97
CA SER A 16 -12.13 25.03 -3.36
C SER A 16 -12.16 23.50 -3.29
N LEU A 17 -10.99 22.86 -3.33
CA LEU A 17 -10.87 21.41 -3.19
C LEU A 17 -9.52 21.02 -2.57
N VAL A 18 -9.53 19.99 -1.72
CA VAL A 18 -8.33 19.27 -1.27
C VAL A 18 -8.30 17.94 -2.01
N VAL A 19 -7.22 17.65 -2.75
CA VAL A 19 -7.06 16.38 -3.47
C VAL A 19 -5.91 15.61 -2.88
N LEU A 20 -6.18 14.42 -2.33
CA LEU A 20 -5.17 13.48 -1.83
C LEU A 20 -4.89 12.45 -2.93
N SER A 21 -3.63 12.17 -3.23
CA SER A 21 -3.30 11.20 -4.27
C SER A 21 -2.09 10.33 -3.96
N GLY A 22 -2.07 9.12 -4.51
CA GLY A 22 -0.95 8.21 -4.41
C GLY A 22 -1.17 6.91 -5.18
N CYS A 23 -0.17 6.02 -5.09
CA CYS A 23 -0.19 4.69 -5.71
C CYS A 23 -0.18 3.60 -4.62
N GLY A 24 -0.79 2.45 -4.89
CA GLY A 24 -0.90 1.35 -3.93
C GLY A 24 -1.40 1.82 -2.56
N THR A 25 -0.68 1.46 -1.48
CA THR A 25 -1.02 1.89 -0.11
C THR A 25 -1.20 3.41 0.00
N SER A 26 -0.37 4.20 -0.69
CA SER A 26 -0.45 5.66 -0.59
C SER A 26 -1.77 6.18 -1.16
N GLY A 27 -2.24 5.61 -2.27
CA GLY A 27 -3.55 5.95 -2.84
C GLY A 27 -4.71 5.42 -2.01
N ARG A 28 -4.58 4.24 -1.42
CA ARG A 28 -5.58 3.68 -0.49
C ARG A 28 -5.72 4.50 0.78
N LEU A 29 -4.60 5.01 1.30
CA LEU A 29 -4.62 5.96 2.41
C LEU A 29 -5.18 7.31 1.98
N ALA A 30 -4.94 7.78 0.76
CA ALA A 30 -5.59 8.98 0.24
C ALA A 30 -7.12 8.85 0.25
N PHE A 31 -7.66 7.71 -0.19
CA PHE A 31 -9.08 7.38 -0.07
C PHE A 31 -9.55 7.35 1.39
N PHE A 32 -8.85 6.59 2.24
CA PHE A 32 -9.15 6.48 3.66
C PHE A 32 -9.26 7.85 4.35
N MET A 33 -8.27 8.71 4.09
CA MET A 33 -8.18 10.05 4.65
C MET A 33 -9.27 10.97 4.11
N ALA A 34 -9.48 11.01 2.78
CA ALA A 34 -10.50 11.85 2.16
C ALA A 34 -11.90 11.50 2.68
N SER A 35 -12.23 10.20 2.75
CA SER A 35 -13.53 9.71 3.24
C SER A 35 -13.72 10.02 4.73
N GLY A 36 -12.69 9.79 5.55
CA GLY A 36 -12.75 10.11 6.99
C GLY A 36 -12.94 11.60 7.26
N PHE A 37 -12.21 12.44 6.54
CA PHE A 37 -12.29 13.90 6.66
C PHE A 37 -13.63 14.45 6.20
N ASN A 38 -14.17 13.96 5.08
CA ASN A 38 -15.49 14.37 4.62
C ASN A 38 -16.59 13.98 5.60
N ARG A 39 -16.53 12.78 6.22
CA ARG A 39 -17.47 12.38 7.28
C ARG A 39 -17.41 13.33 8.48
N GLU A 40 -16.21 13.71 8.92
CA GLU A 40 -16.05 14.62 10.05
C GLU A 40 -16.55 16.04 9.71
N LEU A 41 -16.30 16.53 8.50
CA LEU A 41 -16.85 17.81 8.02
C LEU A 41 -18.38 17.80 8.03
N GLN A 42 -18.98 16.74 7.49
CA GLN A 42 -20.43 16.57 7.48
C GLN A 42 -21.01 16.52 8.90
N ARG A 43 -20.35 15.81 9.83
CA ARG A 43 -20.73 15.78 11.25
C ARG A 43 -20.71 17.15 11.91
N LEU A 44 -19.83 18.04 11.44
CA LEU A 44 -19.71 19.43 11.85
C LEU A 44 -20.58 20.39 11.01
N ASN A 45 -21.46 19.88 10.14
CA ASN A 45 -22.32 20.62 9.22
C ASN A 45 -21.57 21.48 8.18
N TYR A 46 -20.37 21.05 7.77
CA TYR A 46 -19.64 21.61 6.65
C TYR A 46 -19.81 20.76 5.38
N ALA A 47 -19.74 21.40 4.22
CA ALA A 47 -19.69 20.70 2.95
C ALA A 47 -18.41 19.85 2.82
N PRO A 48 -18.48 18.66 2.19
CA PRO A 48 -17.28 17.88 1.89
C PRO A 48 -16.40 18.64 0.89
N VAL A 49 -15.10 18.70 1.16
CA VAL A 49 -14.11 19.40 0.33
C VAL A 49 -12.88 18.56 0.02
N CYS A 50 -12.84 17.29 0.45
CA CYS A 50 -11.75 16.38 0.13
C CYS A 50 -12.16 15.45 -1.02
N SER A 51 -11.21 15.17 -1.91
CA SER A 51 -11.32 14.11 -2.90
C SER A 51 -10.03 13.30 -2.93
N TYR A 52 -10.10 12.11 -3.52
CA TYR A 52 -8.95 11.22 -3.66
C TYR A 52 -8.72 10.85 -5.12
N VAL A 53 -7.47 10.58 -5.46
CA VAL A 53 -7.07 10.01 -6.74
C VAL A 53 -6.07 8.89 -6.49
N ILE A 54 -6.38 7.69 -6.98
CA ILE A 54 -5.50 6.52 -6.89
C ILE A 54 -5.15 6.03 -8.30
N ALA A 55 -3.88 5.68 -8.52
CA ALA A 55 -3.45 5.06 -9.76
C ALA A 55 -4.18 3.72 -9.96
N GLY A 56 -4.89 3.58 -11.09
CA GLY A 56 -5.72 2.41 -11.39
C GLY A 56 -7.20 2.52 -11.01
N GLY A 57 -7.66 3.70 -10.55
CA GLY A 57 -9.06 3.94 -10.20
C GLY A 57 -9.52 3.14 -8.98
N ASP A 58 -10.83 3.04 -8.75
CA ASP A 58 -11.35 2.40 -7.54
C ASP A 58 -11.07 0.89 -7.50
N ARG A 59 -10.82 0.28 -8.65
CA ARG A 59 -10.30 -1.10 -8.74
C ARG A 59 -9.04 -1.28 -7.90
N ALA A 60 -8.17 -0.27 -7.85
CA ALA A 60 -6.93 -0.29 -7.10
C ALA A 60 -7.14 -0.18 -5.58
N LEU A 61 -8.33 0.19 -5.10
CA LEU A 61 -8.62 0.20 -3.66
C LEU A 61 -8.62 -1.22 -3.08
N PHE A 62 -9.12 -2.19 -3.86
CA PHE A 62 -9.38 -3.57 -3.38
C PHE A 62 -8.47 -4.62 -4.02
N SER A 63 -7.78 -4.26 -5.10
CA SER A 63 -6.83 -5.14 -5.77
C SER A 63 -5.52 -4.41 -6.06
N SER A 64 -4.43 -5.15 -6.23
CA SER A 64 -3.15 -4.57 -6.64
C SER A 64 -3.20 -4.19 -8.14
N GLN A 65 -3.02 -2.91 -8.43
CA GLN A 65 -2.94 -2.34 -9.77
C GLN A 65 -1.65 -1.53 -9.86
N GLU A 66 -0.55 -2.18 -10.22
CA GLU A 66 0.80 -1.59 -10.15
C GLU A 66 1.23 -0.91 -11.46
N ALA A 67 0.71 -1.37 -12.61
CA ALA A 67 1.06 -0.81 -13.91
C ALA A 67 0.67 0.68 -14.06
N PRO A 68 -0.52 1.13 -13.60
CA PRO A 68 -0.89 2.55 -13.68
C PRO A 68 0.01 3.50 -12.88
N GLU A 69 0.84 3.01 -11.94
CA GLU A 69 1.80 3.84 -11.21
C GLU A 69 2.85 4.46 -12.15
N ASP A 70 3.20 3.77 -13.24
CA ASP A 70 4.26 4.20 -14.16
C ASP A 70 3.79 5.24 -15.20
N ASP A 71 2.52 5.66 -15.19
CA ASP A 71 1.95 6.62 -16.16
C ASP A 71 1.79 8.05 -15.56
N PRO A 72 2.69 9.01 -15.88
CA PRO A 72 2.58 10.40 -15.41
C PRO A 72 1.42 11.16 -16.08
N THR A 73 1.07 10.82 -17.32
CA THR A 73 0.03 11.52 -18.10
C THR A 73 -1.33 11.19 -17.52
N LEU A 74 -1.58 9.92 -17.21
CA LEU A 74 -2.78 9.47 -16.52
C LEU A 74 -2.94 10.20 -15.17
N GLY A 75 -1.85 10.32 -14.40
CA GLY A 75 -1.86 11.07 -13.15
C GLY A 75 -2.39 12.50 -13.31
N ALA A 76 -1.80 13.25 -14.25
CA ALA A 76 -2.22 14.62 -14.54
C ALA A 76 -3.68 14.71 -15.02
N LEU A 77 -4.11 13.79 -15.89
CA LEU A 77 -5.49 13.73 -16.39
C LEU A 77 -6.50 13.46 -15.26
N CYS A 78 -6.22 12.50 -14.38
CA CYS A 78 -7.07 12.21 -13.23
C CYS A 78 -7.19 13.42 -12.28
N LEU A 79 -6.09 14.11 -12.01
CA LEU A 79 -6.11 15.33 -11.19
C LEU A 79 -6.93 16.45 -11.86
N LYS A 80 -6.73 16.67 -13.16
CA LYS A 80 -7.49 17.67 -13.91
C LYS A 80 -8.99 17.39 -13.85
N LYS A 81 -9.40 16.13 -14.06
CA LYS A 81 -10.80 15.69 -14.02
C LYS A 81 -11.43 15.93 -12.66
N VAL A 82 -10.78 15.54 -11.57
CA VAL A 82 -11.36 15.65 -10.22
C VAL A 82 -11.46 17.09 -9.73
N SER A 83 -10.64 17.99 -10.28
CA SER A 83 -10.58 19.41 -9.89
C SER A 83 -11.24 20.35 -10.89
N GLU A 84 -12.00 19.81 -11.84
CA GLU A 84 -12.69 20.60 -12.87
C GLU A 84 -13.62 21.66 -12.24
N GLY A 85 -13.55 22.89 -12.75
CA GLY A 85 -14.33 24.03 -12.25
C GLY A 85 -13.85 24.64 -10.93
N LYS A 86 -12.85 24.05 -10.26
CA LYS A 86 -12.31 24.60 -9.01
C LYS A 86 -11.33 25.74 -9.29
N LYS A 87 -11.44 26.80 -8.48
CA LYS A 87 -10.56 27.97 -8.57
C LYS A 87 -9.32 27.83 -7.70
N ARG A 88 -9.40 27.05 -6.60
CA ARG A 88 -8.27 26.78 -5.71
C ARG A 88 -8.23 25.31 -5.28
N VAL A 89 -7.09 24.67 -5.50
CA VAL A 89 -6.88 23.25 -5.24
C VAL A 89 -5.62 23.07 -4.40
N LEU A 90 -5.77 22.54 -3.19
CA LEU A 90 -4.65 22.01 -2.43
C LEU A 90 -4.42 20.56 -2.86
N PHE A 91 -3.38 20.32 -3.63
CA PHE A 91 -3.02 18.98 -4.07
C PHE A 91 -1.98 18.37 -3.13
N VAL A 92 -2.24 17.18 -2.61
CA VAL A 92 -1.35 16.43 -1.73
C VAL A 92 -1.00 15.10 -2.39
N GLY A 93 0.16 15.05 -3.04
CA GLY A 93 0.70 13.85 -3.66
C GLY A 93 1.57 13.07 -2.68
N VAL A 94 1.30 11.77 -2.53
CA VAL A 94 2.03 10.88 -1.62
C VAL A 94 2.86 9.88 -2.43
N SER A 95 4.18 9.94 -2.25
CA SER A 95 5.13 8.94 -2.78
C SER A 95 6.21 8.67 -1.76
N CYS A 96 6.07 7.57 -0.98
CA CYS A 96 6.99 7.24 0.11
C CYS A 96 8.47 7.29 -0.32
N GLY A 97 8.77 6.71 -1.49
CA GLY A 97 10.13 6.64 -2.04
C GLY A 97 10.50 7.75 -3.01
N LEU A 98 9.65 8.77 -3.22
CA LEU A 98 9.88 9.84 -4.22
C LEU A 98 10.20 9.29 -5.62
N SER A 99 9.35 8.38 -6.11
CA SER A 99 9.66 7.59 -7.32
C SER A 99 8.49 7.28 -8.24
N ALA A 100 7.24 7.50 -7.80
CA ALA A 100 6.03 7.12 -8.55
C ALA A 100 5.74 8.10 -9.70
N PRO A 101 5.87 7.69 -10.98
CA PRO A 101 5.62 8.58 -12.12
C PRO A 101 4.24 9.22 -12.15
N PHE A 102 3.19 8.48 -11.78
CA PHE A 102 1.82 8.99 -11.65
C PHE A 102 1.74 10.26 -10.79
N VAL A 103 2.39 10.24 -9.61
CA VAL A 103 2.43 11.39 -8.69
C VAL A 103 3.32 12.51 -9.24
N ALA A 104 4.44 12.16 -9.89
CA ALA A 104 5.31 13.16 -10.53
C ALA A 104 4.57 13.96 -11.61
N GLY A 105 3.75 13.29 -12.43
CA GLY A 105 2.92 13.95 -13.45
C GLY A 105 1.87 14.89 -12.87
N GLN A 106 1.24 14.52 -11.75
CA GLN A 106 0.31 15.39 -11.03
C GLN A 106 1.00 16.63 -10.45
N LEU A 107 2.16 16.45 -9.83
CA LEU A 107 2.95 17.55 -9.29
C LEU A 107 3.42 18.49 -10.41
N ASP A 108 3.95 17.96 -11.50
CA ASP A 108 4.32 18.77 -12.67
C ASP A 108 3.13 19.56 -13.22
N PHE A 109 1.95 18.93 -13.30
CA PHE A 109 0.73 19.60 -13.71
C PHE A 109 0.38 20.76 -12.78
N CYS A 110 0.41 20.57 -11.46
CA CYS A 110 0.21 21.65 -10.49
C CYS A 110 1.21 22.80 -10.67
N LEU A 111 2.49 22.46 -10.84
CA LEU A 111 3.57 23.44 -11.00
C LEU A 111 3.45 24.28 -12.28
N ARG A 112 2.75 23.79 -13.32
CA ARG A 112 2.44 24.53 -14.54
C ARG A 112 1.19 25.40 -14.44
N HIS A 113 0.39 25.23 -13.39
CA HIS A 113 -0.87 25.96 -13.18
C HIS A 113 -0.96 26.56 -11.76
N PRO A 114 0.01 27.41 -11.36
CA PRO A 114 0.12 27.91 -9.98
C PRO A 114 -1.05 28.82 -9.55
N ASP A 115 -1.84 29.35 -10.49
CA ASP A 115 -3.00 30.18 -10.18
C ASP A 115 -4.15 29.39 -9.53
N VAL A 116 -4.18 28.07 -9.76
CA VAL A 116 -5.21 27.17 -9.25
C VAL A 116 -4.64 26.20 -8.20
N TYR A 117 -3.44 25.66 -8.41
CA TYR A 117 -2.94 24.55 -7.61
C TYR A 117 -1.83 24.95 -6.64
N ILE A 118 -1.94 24.46 -5.41
CA ILE A 118 -0.87 24.48 -4.40
C ILE A 118 -0.40 23.03 -4.19
N PRO A 119 0.76 22.62 -4.72
CA PRO A 119 1.25 21.26 -4.57
C PRO A 119 1.98 21.03 -3.24
N VAL A 120 1.59 19.95 -2.57
CA VAL A 120 2.24 19.36 -1.40
C VAL A 120 2.70 17.95 -1.78
N LEU A 121 3.97 17.64 -1.53
CA LEU A 121 4.52 16.31 -1.69
C LEU A 121 4.84 15.71 -0.32
N VAL A 122 4.27 14.54 -0.03
CA VAL A 122 4.59 13.72 1.14
C VAL A 122 5.44 12.53 0.69
N GLY A 123 6.62 12.39 1.31
CA GLY A 123 7.52 11.25 1.09
C GLY A 123 8.43 11.05 2.29
N PHE A 124 9.38 10.11 2.21
CA PHE A 124 10.25 9.79 3.37
C PHE A 124 11.72 9.64 3.01
N ASN A 125 12.07 10.01 1.77
CA ASN A 125 13.45 10.12 1.32
C ASN A 125 13.87 11.60 1.30
N PRO A 126 15.16 11.90 1.57
CA PRO A 126 15.75 13.18 1.22
C PRO A 126 15.54 13.50 -0.26
N ALA A 127 15.35 14.77 -0.59
CA ALA A 127 15.04 15.23 -1.95
C ALA A 127 16.07 14.76 -3.00
N HIS A 128 17.37 14.80 -2.66
CA HIS A 128 18.46 14.37 -3.54
C HIS A 128 18.46 12.87 -3.88
N GLN A 129 17.68 12.06 -3.14
CA GLN A 129 17.49 10.62 -3.37
C GLN A 129 16.23 10.31 -4.19
N ALA A 130 15.47 11.32 -4.61
CA ALA A 130 14.36 11.12 -5.54
C ALA A 130 14.85 10.47 -6.85
N ARG A 131 13.97 9.67 -7.48
CA ARG A 131 14.29 8.92 -8.71
C ARG A 131 14.81 9.85 -9.81
N LYS A 132 16.04 9.59 -10.29
CA LYS A 132 16.74 10.40 -11.31
C LYS A 132 16.59 9.83 -12.70
N GLU A 133 16.21 8.56 -12.81
CA GLU A 133 16.01 7.88 -14.07
C GLU A 133 14.82 8.50 -14.82
N PRO A 134 14.92 8.66 -16.16
CA PRO A 134 13.83 9.10 -16.98
C PRO A 134 12.56 8.26 -16.78
N ILE A 135 11.42 8.93 -16.87
CA ILE A 135 10.13 8.26 -16.93
C ILE A 135 9.84 7.98 -18.41
N PRO A 136 9.56 6.72 -18.81
CA PRO A 136 9.27 6.39 -20.20
C PRO A 136 8.18 7.29 -20.80
N GLY A 137 8.39 7.75 -22.04
CA GLY A 137 7.46 8.65 -22.71
C GLY A 137 7.41 10.08 -22.14
N CYS A 138 8.32 10.44 -21.22
CA CYS A 138 8.33 11.75 -20.59
C CYS A 138 9.75 12.32 -20.45
N THR A 139 9.90 13.64 -20.59
CA THR A 139 11.18 14.33 -20.36
C THR A 139 11.45 14.60 -18.88
N LEU A 140 10.46 14.38 -18.01
CA LEU A 140 10.58 14.65 -16.57
C LEU A 140 11.12 13.43 -15.80
N THR A 141 11.90 13.72 -14.78
CA THR A 141 12.29 12.75 -13.73
C THR A 141 11.60 13.15 -12.43
N PHE A 142 11.38 12.21 -11.52
CA PHE A 142 10.82 12.55 -10.20
C PHE A 142 11.72 13.57 -9.48
N HIS A 143 13.04 13.37 -9.57
CA HIS A 143 14.04 14.30 -9.04
C HIS A 143 13.86 15.73 -9.60
N SER A 144 13.69 15.89 -10.91
CA SER A 144 13.49 17.22 -11.51
C SER A 144 12.26 17.95 -10.98
N VAL A 145 11.18 17.22 -10.69
CA VAL A 145 9.95 17.77 -10.09
C VAL A 145 10.22 18.19 -8.65
N VAL A 146 10.89 17.34 -7.86
CA VAL A 146 11.25 17.65 -6.47
C VAL A 146 12.14 18.89 -6.39
N THR A 147 13.16 19.01 -7.23
CA THR A 147 14.04 20.19 -7.28
C THR A 147 13.25 21.48 -7.56
N ARG A 148 12.27 21.44 -8.48
CA ARG A 148 11.39 22.59 -8.74
C ARG A 148 10.52 22.92 -7.53
N MET A 149 10.01 21.91 -6.82
CA MET A 149 9.24 22.11 -5.59
C MET A 149 10.08 22.71 -4.47
N GLU A 150 11.33 22.28 -4.28
CA GLU A 150 12.25 22.84 -3.27
C GLU A 150 12.50 24.33 -3.51
N GLU A 151 12.69 24.75 -4.76
CA GLU A 151 12.85 26.16 -5.09
C GLU A 151 11.59 26.96 -4.74
N LEU A 152 10.42 26.46 -5.13
CA LEU A 152 9.14 27.12 -4.88
C LEU A 152 8.75 27.13 -3.39
N ALA A 153 9.23 26.16 -2.61
CA ALA A 153 9.03 26.11 -1.17
C ALA A 153 9.64 27.30 -0.44
N LYS A 154 10.75 27.86 -0.95
CA LYS A 154 11.37 29.10 -0.42
C LYS A 154 10.42 30.30 -0.46
N THR A 155 9.47 30.28 -1.40
CA THR A 155 8.46 31.33 -1.59
C THR A 155 7.05 30.88 -1.19
N GLN A 156 6.92 29.76 -0.47
CA GLN A 156 5.66 29.19 -0.01
C GLN A 156 4.65 28.87 -1.13
N LYS A 157 5.13 28.60 -2.35
CA LYS A 157 4.31 28.23 -3.52
C LYS A 157 4.16 26.72 -3.71
N ALA A 158 4.98 25.93 -3.04
CA ALA A 158 4.92 24.48 -2.99
C ALA A 158 5.43 23.99 -1.62
N PHE A 159 5.08 22.77 -1.22
CA PHE A 159 5.52 22.22 0.06
C PHE A 159 6.04 20.80 -0.08
N LEU A 160 7.17 20.52 0.57
CA LEU A 160 7.74 19.18 0.67
C LEU A 160 7.72 18.77 2.15
N ILE A 161 7.00 17.69 2.45
CA ILE A 161 6.92 17.08 3.78
C ILE A 161 7.62 15.73 3.69
N ASN A 162 8.92 15.72 3.96
CA ASN A 162 9.76 14.53 3.77
C ASN A 162 10.64 14.16 4.99
N PRO A 163 10.05 13.92 6.19
CA PRO A 163 10.83 13.50 7.34
C PRO A 163 11.51 12.15 7.07
N ALA A 164 12.78 12.04 7.47
CA ALA A 164 13.53 10.80 7.35
C ALA A 164 13.04 9.78 8.38
N LEU A 165 12.46 8.68 7.93
CA LEU A 165 11.99 7.59 8.81
C LEU A 165 13.05 6.50 9.03
N GLY A 166 14.10 6.47 8.20
CA GLY A 166 14.99 5.33 8.07
C GLY A 166 14.36 4.16 7.30
N PRO A 167 15.12 3.08 7.04
CA PRO A 167 14.65 1.96 6.22
C PRO A 167 13.48 1.20 6.86
N GLU A 168 12.73 0.50 6.02
CA GLU A 168 11.71 -0.46 6.47
C GLU A 168 12.36 -1.70 7.07
N ALA A 169 11.70 -2.32 8.06
CA ALA A 169 12.17 -3.58 8.64
C ALA A 169 12.24 -4.69 7.58
N ILE A 170 11.27 -4.71 6.66
CA ILE A 170 11.27 -5.52 5.43
C ILE A 170 11.52 -4.58 4.26
N SER A 171 12.68 -4.73 3.63
CA SER A 171 13.21 -3.78 2.67
C SER A 171 12.23 -3.48 1.54
N GLY A 172 11.80 -2.22 1.45
CA GLY A 172 10.91 -1.74 0.39
C GLY A 172 9.41 -1.96 0.64
N SER A 173 9.01 -2.51 1.78
CA SER A 173 7.61 -2.65 2.17
C SER A 173 7.08 -1.32 2.73
N SER A 174 6.90 -0.33 1.84
CA SER A 174 6.47 1.04 2.20
C SER A 174 5.07 1.10 2.83
N ARG A 175 4.29 0.01 2.76
CA ARG A 175 2.99 -0.11 3.44
C ARG A 175 3.11 -0.03 4.97
N MET A 176 4.29 -0.35 5.52
CA MET A 176 4.57 -0.37 6.95
C MET A 176 4.88 1.04 7.47
N LYS A 177 6.16 1.41 7.71
CA LYS A 177 6.51 2.71 8.31
C LYS A 177 6.07 3.86 7.42
N GLY A 178 6.31 3.79 6.11
CA GLY A 178 5.90 4.83 5.16
C GLY A 178 4.39 5.10 5.18
N GLY A 179 3.57 4.06 5.08
CA GLY A 179 2.12 4.16 5.18
C GLY A 179 1.64 4.65 6.54
N SER A 180 2.25 4.15 7.62
CA SER A 180 1.94 4.58 8.99
C SER A 180 2.26 6.06 9.21
N ALA A 181 3.44 6.53 8.78
CA ALA A 181 3.82 7.93 8.87
C ALA A 181 2.96 8.83 7.98
N THR A 182 2.56 8.35 6.79
CA THR A 182 1.62 9.07 5.92
C THR A 182 0.30 9.32 6.64
N LYS A 183 -0.29 8.28 7.26
CA LYS A 183 -1.51 8.41 8.06
C LYS A 183 -1.33 9.43 9.19
N ILE A 184 -0.26 9.29 9.99
CA ILE A 184 0.04 10.21 11.09
C ILE A 184 0.14 11.66 10.59
N LEU A 185 0.94 11.92 9.55
CA LEU A 185 1.18 13.27 9.06
C LEU A 185 -0.10 13.92 8.53
N LEU A 186 -0.86 13.21 7.71
CA LEU A 186 -2.10 13.73 7.13
C LEU A 186 -3.15 14.00 8.22
N GLU A 187 -3.29 13.09 9.19
CA GLU A 187 -4.23 13.26 10.30
C GLU A 187 -3.85 14.39 11.24
N VAL A 188 -2.56 14.53 11.56
CA VAL A 188 -2.07 15.60 12.44
C VAL A 188 -2.25 16.96 11.77
N VAL A 189 -1.88 17.10 10.49
CA VAL A 189 -2.04 18.35 9.74
C VAL A 189 -3.52 18.73 9.63
N PHE A 190 -4.37 17.77 9.28
CA PHE A 190 -5.80 18.02 9.18
C PHE A 190 -6.40 18.37 10.55
N SER A 191 -6.12 17.59 11.59
CA SER A 191 -6.64 17.83 12.94
C SER A 191 -6.20 19.20 13.47
N ALA A 192 -4.94 19.59 13.26
CA ALA A 192 -4.43 20.91 13.62
C ALA A 192 -5.10 22.07 12.83
N SER A 193 -5.72 21.78 11.69
CA SER A 193 -6.50 22.77 10.93
C SER A 193 -7.87 23.05 11.54
N PHE A 194 -8.44 22.11 12.32
CA PHE A 194 -9.74 22.26 12.98
C PHE A 194 -9.64 22.56 14.48
N SER A 195 -8.58 22.11 15.15
CA SER A 195 -8.40 22.30 16.58
C SER A 195 -7.32 23.34 16.89
N ARG A 196 -7.48 24.05 18.01
CA ARG A 196 -6.42 24.92 18.56
C ARG A 196 -5.30 24.15 19.27
N THR A 197 -5.29 22.81 19.17
CA THR A 197 -4.27 21.98 19.82
C THR A 197 -3.04 21.87 18.93
N GLY A 198 -1.85 22.00 19.52
CA GLY A 198 -0.60 21.98 18.77
C GLY A 198 -0.30 20.61 18.12
N ILE A 199 0.42 20.63 17.00
CA ILE A 199 0.89 19.45 16.25
C ILE A 199 1.54 18.40 17.17
N LEU A 200 2.41 18.85 18.09
CA LEU A 200 3.11 17.97 19.03
C LEU A 200 2.16 17.19 19.95
N GLN A 201 1.03 17.77 20.34
CA GLN A 201 0.07 17.09 21.19
C GLN A 201 -0.61 15.93 20.43
N HIS A 202 -0.96 16.15 19.16
CA HIS A 202 -1.51 15.09 18.31
C HIS A 202 -0.48 14.00 18.05
N MET A 203 0.78 14.35 17.79
CA MET A 203 1.87 13.37 17.61
C MET A 203 2.05 12.47 18.85
N ARG A 204 2.05 13.05 20.06
CA ARG A 204 2.12 12.28 21.31
C ARG A 204 0.96 11.29 21.48
N SER A 205 -0.20 11.55 20.90
CA SER A 205 -1.30 10.57 20.92
C SER A 205 -1.00 9.34 20.06
N TYR A 206 -0.24 9.48 18.97
CA TYR A 206 0.22 8.32 18.18
C TYR A 206 1.32 7.54 18.88
N GLU A 207 2.21 8.21 19.63
CA GLU A 207 3.18 7.52 20.48
C GLU A 207 2.47 6.64 21.52
N LYS A 208 1.47 7.19 22.22
CA LYS A 208 0.64 6.41 23.15
C LYS A 208 -0.10 5.25 22.47
N ALA A 209 -0.58 5.46 21.25
CA ALA A 209 -1.24 4.41 20.49
C ALA A 209 -0.26 3.30 20.08
N LEU A 210 0.97 3.65 19.74
CA LEU A 210 2.05 2.70 19.47
C LEU A 210 2.34 1.84 20.71
N ASP A 211 2.58 2.49 21.86
CA ASP A 211 2.87 1.82 23.12
C ASP A 211 1.72 0.89 23.54
N PHE A 212 0.47 1.38 23.46
CA PHE A 212 -0.71 0.58 23.75
C PHE A 212 -0.86 -0.62 22.81
N THR A 213 -0.56 -0.46 21.52
CA THR A 213 -0.71 -1.56 20.56
C THR A 213 0.31 -2.66 20.88
N TYR A 214 1.56 -2.29 21.10
CA TYR A 214 2.64 -3.24 21.33
C TYR A 214 2.76 -3.72 22.78
N SER A 215 2.00 -3.16 23.73
CA SER A 215 1.80 -3.79 25.03
C SER A 215 1.01 -5.10 24.96
N HIS A 216 0.38 -5.40 23.81
CA HIS A 216 -0.33 -6.64 23.50
C HIS A 216 0.47 -7.52 22.53
N SER A 217 1.81 -7.49 22.65
CA SER A 217 2.69 -8.20 21.71
C SER A 217 2.51 -9.72 21.75
N GLU A 218 2.14 -10.29 22.89
CA GLU A 218 1.90 -11.73 23.04
C GLU A 218 0.67 -12.17 22.23
N GLU A 219 -0.43 -11.41 22.31
CA GLU A 219 -1.63 -11.69 21.54
C GLU A 219 -1.42 -11.45 20.04
N ILE A 220 -0.65 -10.41 19.67
CA ILE A 220 -0.27 -10.17 18.27
C ILE A 220 0.58 -11.33 17.75
N ALA A 221 1.52 -11.85 18.56
CA ALA A 221 2.34 -13.01 18.18
C ALA A 221 1.49 -14.28 18.00
N ALA A 222 0.55 -14.55 18.91
CA ALA A 222 -0.36 -15.69 18.77
C ALA A 222 -1.20 -15.61 17.48
N LEU A 223 -1.69 -14.40 17.13
CA LEU A 223 -2.41 -14.17 15.88
C LEU A 223 -1.53 -14.34 14.63
N MET A 224 -0.32 -13.80 14.68
CA MET A 224 0.67 -13.95 13.63
C MET A 224 1.00 -15.42 13.36
N GLU A 225 1.16 -16.22 14.41
CA GLU A 225 1.38 -17.66 14.30
C GLU A 225 0.18 -18.41 13.75
N ALA A 226 -1.04 -18.11 14.22
CA ALA A 226 -2.25 -18.74 13.70
C ALA A 226 -2.42 -18.48 12.19
N ALA A 227 -2.29 -17.21 11.79
CA ALA A 227 -2.31 -16.83 10.38
C ALA A 227 -1.15 -17.50 9.60
N GLY A 228 0.05 -17.57 10.18
CA GLY A 228 1.21 -18.23 9.59
C GLY A 228 0.96 -19.72 9.31
N ARG A 229 0.39 -20.44 10.29
CA ARG A 229 0.02 -21.86 10.15
C ARG A 229 -1.04 -22.06 9.06
N SER A 230 -2.09 -21.24 9.03
CA SER A 230 -3.08 -21.29 7.95
C SER A 230 -2.42 -21.11 6.58
N LEU A 231 -1.59 -20.07 6.41
CA LEU A 231 -0.97 -19.79 5.13
C LEU A 231 0.05 -20.87 4.71
N GLN A 232 0.77 -21.50 5.64
CA GLN A 232 1.67 -22.63 5.37
C GLN A 232 0.92 -23.85 4.85
N CYS A 233 -0.26 -24.15 5.42
CA CYS A 233 -1.12 -25.25 4.99
C CYS A 233 -1.92 -24.95 3.70
N GLY A 234 -1.64 -23.84 3.01
CA GLY A 234 -2.38 -23.42 1.81
C GLY A 234 -3.82 -22.96 2.11
N ARG A 235 -4.13 -22.63 3.37
CA ARG A 235 -5.44 -22.18 3.84
C ARG A 235 -5.54 -20.66 3.82
N GLN A 236 -6.75 -20.14 4.02
CA GLN A 236 -7.07 -18.73 3.89
C GLN A 236 -6.94 -17.98 5.22
N VAL A 237 -6.62 -16.69 5.10
CA VAL A 237 -6.74 -15.72 6.18
C VAL A 237 -7.72 -14.64 5.74
N CYS A 238 -8.78 -14.44 6.52
CA CYS A 238 -9.83 -13.46 6.23
C CYS A 238 -9.92 -12.41 7.34
N TYR A 239 -10.18 -11.15 6.96
CA TYR A 239 -10.49 -10.06 7.87
C TYR A 239 -11.95 -9.67 7.70
N LEU A 240 -12.75 -9.69 8.75
CA LEU A 240 -14.09 -9.10 8.76
C LEU A 240 -14.07 -7.88 9.65
N GLY A 241 -14.39 -6.72 9.12
CA GLY A 241 -14.33 -5.48 9.88
C GLY A 241 -15.52 -4.56 9.71
N TRP A 242 -15.68 -3.68 10.69
CA TRP A 242 -16.77 -2.71 10.74
C TRP A 242 -16.21 -1.30 10.57
N GLY A 243 -16.93 -0.44 9.83
CA GLY A 243 -16.52 0.93 9.58
C GLY A 243 -15.10 1.05 9.01
N SER A 244 -14.36 2.03 9.52
CA SER A 244 -12.99 2.30 9.09
C SER A 244 -12.00 1.17 9.41
N LEU A 245 -12.31 0.28 10.36
CA LEU A 245 -11.47 -0.87 10.66
C LEU A 245 -11.56 -1.94 9.57
N GLY A 246 -12.76 -2.16 9.00
CA GLY A 246 -12.94 -3.02 7.83
C GLY A 246 -12.21 -2.49 6.60
N LEU A 247 -12.25 -1.16 6.38
CA LEU A 247 -11.46 -0.54 5.33
C LEU A 247 -9.95 -0.75 5.53
N LEU A 248 -9.42 -0.63 6.75
CA LEU A 248 -8.01 -0.96 7.02
C LEU A 248 -7.68 -2.44 6.77
N GLY A 249 -8.62 -3.33 7.09
CA GLY A 249 -8.55 -4.76 6.71
C GLY A 249 -8.40 -4.95 5.20
N LEU A 250 -9.24 -4.29 4.41
CA LEU A 250 -9.15 -4.30 2.94
C LEU A 250 -7.80 -3.76 2.44
N ILE A 251 -7.32 -2.66 3.03
CA ILE A 251 -6.02 -2.07 2.66
C ILE A 251 -4.88 -3.04 2.94
N ASP A 252 -4.81 -3.64 4.12
CA ASP A 252 -3.74 -4.60 4.45
C ASP A 252 -3.78 -5.85 3.55
N ALA A 253 -4.98 -6.41 3.34
CA ALA A 253 -5.20 -7.56 2.47
C ALA A 253 -4.74 -7.31 1.02
N SER A 254 -5.10 -6.16 0.45
CA SER A 254 -4.77 -5.79 -0.93
C SER A 254 -3.26 -5.71 -1.22
N GLU A 255 -2.44 -5.52 -0.18
CA GLU A 255 -0.99 -5.41 -0.28
C GLU A 255 -0.28 -6.77 -0.18
N CYS A 256 -0.95 -7.81 0.33
CA CYS A 256 -0.32 -9.10 0.55
C CYS A 256 0.05 -9.79 -0.77
N LYS A 257 -0.79 -9.64 -1.79
CA LYS A 257 -0.57 -10.24 -3.12
C LYS A 257 0.69 -9.70 -3.81
N PRO A 258 0.89 -8.38 -4.02
CA PRO A 258 2.11 -7.87 -4.65
C PRO A 258 3.37 -8.07 -3.78
N THR A 259 3.22 -8.07 -2.45
CA THR A 259 4.32 -8.16 -1.48
C THR A 259 4.85 -9.59 -1.32
N PHE A 260 3.97 -10.59 -1.30
CA PHE A 260 4.31 -11.97 -0.92
C PHE A 260 3.78 -13.05 -1.89
N GLY A 261 3.08 -12.67 -2.96
CA GLY A 261 2.46 -13.61 -3.90
C GLY A 261 1.35 -14.47 -3.27
N ALA A 262 0.65 -13.95 -2.27
CA ALA A 262 -0.33 -14.70 -1.46
C ALA A 262 -1.59 -13.89 -1.14
N ASP A 263 -2.71 -14.60 -0.98
CA ASP A 263 -4.05 -14.02 -0.90
C ASP A 263 -4.57 -14.06 0.56
N ILE A 264 -4.51 -12.90 1.22
CA ILE A 264 -5.34 -12.57 2.38
C ILE A 264 -6.54 -11.79 1.87
N ARG A 265 -7.75 -12.01 2.41
CA ARG A 265 -8.96 -11.30 2.00
C ARG A 265 -9.53 -10.42 3.11
N GLY A 266 -9.95 -9.21 2.76
CA GLY A 266 -10.70 -8.32 3.66
C GLY A 266 -12.17 -8.24 3.27
N PHE A 267 -13.02 -8.03 4.26
CA PHE A 267 -14.44 -7.83 4.14
C PHE A 267 -14.87 -6.70 5.08
N VAL A 268 -15.83 -5.90 4.63
CA VAL A 268 -16.38 -4.77 5.36
C VAL A 268 -17.90 -4.90 5.51
N SER A 269 -18.41 -4.50 6.66
CA SER A 269 -19.84 -4.30 6.86
C SER A 269 -20.41 -3.39 5.76
N GLY A 270 -21.60 -3.71 5.25
CA GLY A 270 -22.29 -2.91 4.24
C GLY A 270 -21.68 -2.87 2.83
N GLY A 271 -20.48 -3.44 2.61
CA GLY A 271 -19.81 -3.47 1.30
C GLY A 271 -19.60 -2.07 0.71
N TYR A 272 -19.74 -1.95 -0.62
CA TYR A 272 -19.55 -0.68 -1.35
C TYR A 272 -20.47 0.46 -0.88
N LYS A 273 -21.64 0.15 -0.33
CA LYS A 273 -22.58 1.15 0.18
C LYS A 273 -22.01 1.95 1.35
N GLU A 274 -21.17 1.32 2.18
CA GLU A 274 -20.53 1.96 3.34
C GLU A 274 -19.22 2.68 2.96
N LEU A 275 -18.58 2.24 1.88
CA LEU A 275 -17.27 2.77 1.44
C LEU A 275 -17.37 4.12 0.75
N GLY A 276 -18.40 4.34 -0.07
CA GLY A 276 -18.61 5.61 -0.77
C GLY A 276 -17.48 5.95 -1.76
N ASN A 277 -16.95 4.94 -2.44
CA ASN A 277 -15.96 5.12 -3.51
C ASN A 277 -16.65 5.69 -4.79
N ASN A 278 -15.86 6.38 -5.62
CA ASN A 278 -16.34 7.16 -6.77
C ASN A 278 -17.05 6.34 -7.85
N GLU A 279 -16.63 5.10 -8.09
CA GLU A 279 -17.12 4.20 -9.16
C GLU A 279 -18.26 3.28 -8.69
N GLY A 280 -18.66 3.38 -7.42
CA GLY A 280 -19.76 2.58 -6.85
C GLY A 280 -19.41 1.11 -6.68
N ASP A 281 -20.40 0.24 -6.89
CA ASP A 281 -20.28 -1.20 -6.66
C ASP A 281 -19.45 -1.89 -7.75
N LEU A 282 -18.35 -2.54 -7.35
CA LEU A 282 -17.44 -3.24 -8.26
C LEU A 282 -17.56 -4.77 -8.20
N THR A 283 -18.58 -5.31 -7.51
CA THR A 283 -18.74 -6.77 -7.29
C THR A 283 -18.72 -7.57 -8.59
N LEU A 284 -19.27 -7.00 -9.69
CA LEU A 284 -19.32 -7.64 -11.01
C LEU A 284 -17.96 -7.76 -11.71
N MET A 285 -16.90 -7.14 -11.18
CA MET A 285 -15.56 -7.20 -11.77
C MET A 285 -14.81 -8.50 -11.47
N GLY A 286 -15.27 -9.28 -10.49
CA GLY A 286 -14.64 -10.56 -10.12
C GLY A 286 -14.79 -10.91 -8.64
N PRO A 287 -14.49 -12.15 -8.25
CA PRO A 287 -14.66 -12.65 -6.89
C PRO A 287 -13.81 -11.91 -5.86
N GLU A 288 -12.70 -11.28 -6.27
CA GLU A 288 -11.86 -10.44 -5.41
C GLU A 288 -12.52 -9.11 -5.03
N PHE A 289 -13.55 -8.68 -5.77
CA PHE A 289 -14.31 -7.47 -5.52
C PHE A 289 -15.58 -7.72 -4.68
N SER A 290 -15.90 -8.97 -4.37
CA SER A 290 -16.91 -9.32 -3.36
C SER A 290 -16.33 -9.09 -1.96
N ILE A 291 -16.69 -7.95 -1.35
CA ILE A 291 -16.04 -7.43 -0.13
C ILE A 291 -17.03 -7.20 1.02
N SER A 292 -18.32 -7.48 0.85
CA SER A 292 -19.29 -7.33 1.93
C SER A 292 -19.23 -8.51 2.90
N HIS A 293 -19.78 -8.32 4.11
CA HIS A 293 -19.99 -9.46 5.02
C HIS A 293 -20.94 -10.51 4.44
N ASP A 294 -21.94 -10.13 3.65
CA ASP A 294 -22.85 -11.08 3.00
C ASP A 294 -22.09 -11.94 1.97
N ASP A 295 -21.18 -11.33 1.20
CA ASP A 295 -20.28 -12.06 0.30
C ASP A 295 -19.40 -13.08 1.04
N PHE A 296 -18.94 -12.72 2.25
CA PHE A 296 -18.21 -13.66 3.08
C PHE A 296 -19.11 -14.81 3.56
N LEU A 297 -20.29 -14.50 4.09
CA LEU A 297 -21.22 -15.50 4.64
C LEU A 297 -21.70 -16.49 3.58
N ASP A 298 -22.03 -16.02 2.39
CA ASP A 298 -22.55 -16.85 1.31
C ASP A 298 -21.42 -17.49 0.51
N GLY A 299 -20.36 -16.73 0.30
CA GLY A 299 -19.33 -17.04 -0.68
C GLY A 299 -18.02 -17.54 -0.09
N VAL A 300 -17.74 -17.46 1.21
CA VAL A 300 -16.45 -17.87 1.81
C VAL A 300 -16.64 -18.82 2.98
N LEU A 301 -17.50 -18.46 3.93
CA LEU A 301 -17.77 -19.20 5.15
C LEU A 301 -18.07 -20.69 4.91
N PRO A 302 -18.88 -21.10 3.91
CA PRO A 302 -19.20 -22.52 3.69
C PRO A 302 -18.01 -23.38 3.27
N ARG A 303 -16.88 -22.76 2.88
CA ARG A 303 -15.65 -23.47 2.48
C ARG A 303 -14.54 -23.42 3.53
N LEU A 304 -14.77 -22.70 4.64
CA LEU A 304 -13.77 -22.62 5.70
C LEU A 304 -13.69 -23.94 6.48
N THR A 305 -12.50 -24.19 7.01
CA THR A 305 -12.15 -25.33 7.85
C THR A 305 -11.48 -24.82 9.13
N ASP A 306 -11.27 -25.70 10.12
CA ASP A 306 -10.56 -25.35 11.35
C ASP A 306 -9.08 -24.97 11.12
N ALA A 307 -8.57 -25.16 9.91
CA ALA A 307 -7.23 -24.75 9.51
C ALA A 307 -7.17 -23.33 8.91
N ASP A 308 -8.31 -22.68 8.70
CA ASP A 308 -8.41 -21.29 8.22
C ASP A 308 -8.44 -20.30 9.41
N THR A 309 -7.97 -19.08 9.19
CA THR A 309 -7.95 -18.02 10.22
C THR A 309 -8.86 -16.85 9.81
N VAL A 310 -9.75 -16.43 10.71
CA VAL A 310 -10.67 -15.31 10.51
C VAL A 310 -10.51 -14.29 11.64
N LEU A 311 -10.10 -13.06 11.31
CA LEU A 311 -9.95 -11.97 12.29
C LEU A 311 -11.18 -11.08 12.24
N LEU A 312 -11.72 -10.74 13.41
CA LEU A 312 -12.81 -9.78 13.55
C LEU A 312 -12.27 -8.42 14.02
N LEU A 313 -12.54 -7.37 13.24
CA LEU A 313 -12.04 -6.01 13.45
C LEU A 313 -13.18 -5.07 13.84
N TYR A 314 -13.47 -4.94 15.14
CA TYR A 314 -14.59 -4.13 15.64
C TYR A 314 -14.20 -3.34 16.90
N SER A 315 -15.10 -2.50 17.39
CA SER A 315 -14.97 -1.82 18.67
C SER A 315 -16.23 -1.94 19.55
N HIS A 316 -16.13 -1.59 20.84
CA HIS A 316 -17.27 -1.67 21.77
C HIS A 316 -18.31 -0.56 21.57
N SER A 317 -18.02 0.47 20.77
CA SER A 317 -18.90 1.63 20.60
C SER A 317 -18.69 2.38 19.28
N GLY A 318 -19.80 2.87 18.71
CA GLY A 318 -19.84 3.67 17.47
C GLY A 318 -20.05 2.83 16.20
N GLU A 319 -19.83 3.44 15.04
CA GLU A 319 -20.01 2.83 13.70
C GLU A 319 -19.18 1.54 13.49
N THR A 320 -18.18 1.31 14.34
CA THR A 320 -17.30 0.13 14.29
C THR A 320 -17.78 -1.01 15.21
N SER A 321 -18.96 -0.92 15.82
CA SER A 321 -19.49 -1.97 16.70
C SER A 321 -20.09 -3.14 15.93
N ALA A 322 -19.73 -4.37 16.31
CA ALA A 322 -20.37 -5.56 15.79
C ALA A 322 -21.82 -5.65 16.28
N PRO A 323 -22.83 -5.79 15.40
CA PRO A 323 -24.21 -5.97 15.84
C PRO A 323 -24.39 -7.33 16.53
N SER A 324 -25.39 -7.44 17.39
CA SER A 324 -25.82 -8.65 18.12
C SER A 324 -26.14 -9.86 17.23
N ARG A 325 -26.27 -9.68 15.90
CA ARG A 325 -26.36 -10.74 14.88
C ARG A 325 -25.05 -11.52 14.65
N SER A 326 -23.96 -11.16 15.33
CA SER A 326 -22.72 -11.95 15.40
C SER A 326 -22.88 -13.33 16.07
N GLY A 327 -24.09 -13.66 16.54
CA GLY A 327 -24.44 -15.01 17.02
C GLY A 327 -24.09 -16.13 16.05
N ARG A 328 -24.34 -15.98 14.73
CA ARG A 328 -23.96 -17.01 13.73
C ARG A 328 -22.45 -17.19 13.58
N LEU A 329 -21.66 -16.11 13.68
CA LEU A 329 -20.19 -16.19 13.59
C LEU A 329 -19.54 -16.78 14.85
N ARG A 330 -20.20 -16.70 16.01
CA ARG A 330 -19.68 -17.25 17.27
C ARG A 330 -19.99 -18.75 17.46
N THR A 331 -20.91 -19.33 16.70
CA THR A 331 -21.45 -20.67 16.98
C THR A 331 -20.97 -21.80 16.08
N GLU A 332 -20.26 -21.56 14.97
CA GLU A 332 -20.09 -22.60 13.93
C GLU A 332 -18.68 -22.93 13.41
N SER A 333 -17.58 -22.43 13.97
CA SER A 333 -16.25 -22.95 13.57
C SER A 333 -15.19 -22.78 14.64
N ALA A 334 -14.30 -23.77 14.79
CA ALA A 334 -13.11 -23.71 15.65
C ALA A 334 -12.02 -22.80 15.03
N CYS A 335 -12.42 -21.62 14.59
CA CYS A 335 -11.56 -20.59 14.05
C CYS A 335 -11.13 -19.67 15.21
N VAL A 336 -9.86 -19.27 15.25
CA VAL A 336 -9.33 -18.36 16.29
C VAL A 336 -9.95 -16.97 16.10
N LEU A 337 -11.12 -16.76 16.71
CA LEU A 337 -11.85 -15.50 16.75
C LEU A 337 -11.24 -14.61 17.83
N THR A 338 -10.20 -13.86 17.52
CA THR A 338 -9.68 -12.83 18.44
C THR A 338 -10.25 -11.48 18.07
N ALA A 339 -10.90 -10.86 19.05
CA ALA A 339 -11.42 -9.50 18.96
C ALA A 339 -10.45 -8.53 19.65
N PHE A 340 -9.92 -7.56 18.92
CA PHE A 340 -9.22 -6.44 19.52
C PHE A 340 -10.14 -5.24 19.61
N VAL A 341 -10.42 -4.79 20.84
CA VAL A 341 -11.20 -3.58 21.05
C VAL A 341 -10.32 -2.42 21.46
N PHE A 342 -10.21 -1.45 20.56
CA PHE A 342 -9.54 -0.19 20.83
C PHE A 342 -10.55 0.85 21.37
N SER A 343 -10.21 1.50 22.47
CA SER A 343 -11.02 2.54 23.12
C SER A 343 -10.55 3.98 22.82
N SER A 344 -9.48 4.15 22.02
CA SER A 344 -8.83 5.44 21.78
C SER A 344 -9.32 6.17 20.51
N ARG A 345 -8.88 7.42 20.30
CA ARG A 345 -9.09 8.18 19.06
C ARG A 345 -8.21 7.66 17.90
N GLN A 346 -7.23 6.79 18.19
CA GLN A 346 -6.21 6.28 17.28
C GLN A 346 -6.37 4.77 16.98
N ARG A 347 -7.56 4.21 17.19
CA ARG A 347 -7.85 2.78 16.92
C ARG A 347 -7.40 2.33 15.54
N GLU A 348 -7.66 3.18 14.55
CA GLU A 348 -7.30 2.95 13.16
C GLU A 348 -5.80 2.77 12.98
N PHE A 349 -5.00 3.55 13.72
CA PHE A 349 -3.55 3.40 13.70
C PHE A 349 -3.12 2.08 14.36
N SER A 350 -3.69 1.74 15.52
CA SER A 350 -3.44 0.47 16.20
C SER A 350 -3.83 -0.74 15.35
N THR A 351 -5.00 -0.73 14.71
CA THR A 351 -5.45 -1.77 13.79
C THR A 351 -4.50 -1.90 12.61
N LYS A 352 -4.03 -0.79 12.03
CA LYS A 352 -3.04 -0.82 10.95
C LYS A 352 -1.74 -1.49 11.40
N LEU A 353 -1.22 -1.12 12.58
CA LEU A 353 0.01 -1.71 13.13
C LEU A 353 -0.16 -3.22 13.38
N LEU A 354 -1.28 -3.62 13.98
CA LEU A 354 -1.62 -5.02 14.23
C LEU A 354 -1.70 -5.82 12.92
N LEU A 355 -2.47 -5.34 11.95
CA LEU A 355 -2.64 -6.03 10.67
C LEU A 355 -1.31 -6.14 9.92
N ASN A 356 -0.51 -5.06 9.87
CA ASN A 356 0.80 -5.10 9.23
C ASN A 356 1.74 -6.10 9.92
N ALA A 357 1.71 -6.19 11.25
CA ALA A 357 2.52 -7.15 12.01
C ALA A 357 2.06 -8.60 11.73
N VAL A 358 0.75 -8.86 11.81
CA VAL A 358 0.17 -10.18 11.56
C VAL A 358 0.40 -10.63 10.12
N SER A 359 0.05 -9.82 9.12
CA SER A 359 0.19 -10.21 7.72
C SER A 359 1.66 -10.35 7.31
N THR A 360 2.54 -9.42 7.68
CA THR A 360 3.98 -9.53 7.38
C THR A 360 4.57 -10.76 8.07
N GLY A 361 4.25 -10.92 9.36
CA GLY A 361 4.77 -11.99 10.17
C GLY A 361 4.34 -13.38 9.73
N ALA A 362 3.06 -13.53 9.36
CA ALA A 362 2.54 -14.78 8.81
C ALA A 362 3.25 -15.19 7.52
N HIS A 363 3.61 -14.22 6.65
CA HIS A 363 4.37 -14.50 5.43
C HIS A 363 5.86 -14.75 5.68
N ILE A 364 6.46 -14.15 6.72
CA ILE A 364 7.79 -14.53 7.20
C ILE A 364 7.77 -15.99 7.68
N PHE A 365 6.73 -16.38 8.43
CA PHE A 365 6.53 -17.75 8.89
C PHE A 365 6.37 -18.72 7.71
N LYS A 366 5.67 -18.31 6.64
CA LYS A 366 5.57 -19.05 5.38
C LYS A 366 6.88 -19.12 4.56
N GLY A 367 7.93 -18.41 4.96
CA GLY A 367 9.22 -18.43 4.27
C GLY A 367 9.30 -17.56 3.02
N LYS A 368 8.46 -16.52 2.91
CA LYS A 368 8.44 -15.56 1.78
C LYS A 368 9.49 -14.45 1.90
N VAL A 369 10.25 -14.44 2.99
CA VAL A 369 11.26 -13.43 3.35
C VAL A 369 12.58 -14.12 3.66
N PHE A 370 13.67 -13.63 3.08
CA PHE A 370 15.05 -14.04 3.42
C PHE A 370 15.80 -12.86 4.03
N LYS A 371 16.42 -13.07 5.20
CA LYS A 371 16.96 -11.99 6.04
C LYS A 371 15.85 -10.94 6.28
N ASN A 372 15.94 -9.80 5.60
CA ASN A 372 14.96 -8.74 5.62
C ASN A 372 14.49 -8.31 4.21
N TYR A 373 14.61 -9.21 3.23
CA TYR A 373 14.19 -9.00 1.84
C TYR A 373 13.02 -9.90 1.47
N MET A 374 12.03 -9.32 0.79
CA MET A 374 10.97 -10.09 0.14
C MET A 374 11.59 -10.84 -1.03
N ILE A 375 11.67 -12.16 -0.90
CA ILE A 375 12.24 -13.00 -1.96
C ILE A 375 11.17 -13.50 -2.91
N ASP A 376 9.89 -13.43 -2.57
CA ASP A 376 8.77 -13.83 -3.43
C ASP A 376 7.87 -12.65 -3.81
N LEU A 377 8.50 -11.50 -4.09
CA LEU A 377 7.80 -10.31 -4.59
C LEU A 377 7.35 -10.52 -6.04
N GLN A 378 6.21 -9.95 -6.40
CA GLN A 378 5.71 -9.98 -7.77
C GLN A 378 6.29 -8.82 -8.58
N VAL A 379 6.88 -9.10 -9.74
CA VAL A 379 7.56 -8.09 -10.59
C VAL A 379 6.54 -7.48 -11.55
N THR A 380 5.71 -6.57 -11.04
CA THR A 380 4.54 -6.05 -11.78
C THR A 380 4.70 -4.64 -12.35
N ASN A 381 5.78 -3.93 -12.00
CA ASN A 381 6.09 -2.60 -12.53
C ASN A 381 7.60 -2.33 -12.55
N SER A 382 7.98 -1.18 -13.11
CA SER A 382 9.39 -0.81 -13.29
C SER A 382 10.15 -0.70 -11.96
N LYS A 383 9.47 -0.24 -10.90
CA LYS A 383 10.01 -0.12 -9.53
C LYS A 383 10.35 -1.50 -8.95
N LEU A 384 9.44 -2.47 -9.09
CA LEU A 384 9.61 -3.83 -8.57
C LEU A 384 10.61 -4.65 -9.38
N TYR A 385 10.70 -4.43 -10.70
CA TYR A 385 11.75 -5.03 -11.55
C TYR A 385 13.15 -4.62 -11.07
N ARG A 386 13.38 -3.31 -10.92
CA ARG A 386 14.67 -2.79 -10.41
C ARG A 386 14.95 -3.23 -8.97
N ARG A 387 13.92 -3.46 -8.18
CA ARG A 387 14.07 -4.01 -6.83
C ARG A 387 14.51 -5.46 -6.88
N ALA A 388 13.91 -6.27 -7.76
CA ALA A 388 14.31 -7.65 -7.99
C ALA A 388 15.78 -7.74 -8.45
N ALA A 389 16.17 -6.98 -9.49
CA ALA A 389 17.54 -6.97 -9.99
C ALA A 389 18.58 -6.61 -8.89
N ARG A 390 18.34 -5.52 -8.13
CA ARG A 390 19.21 -5.13 -6.99
C ARG A 390 19.24 -6.16 -5.88
N LEU A 391 18.12 -6.84 -5.64
CA LEU A 391 18.05 -7.92 -4.65
C LEU A 391 18.91 -9.09 -5.07
N LEU A 392 18.80 -9.52 -6.34
CA LEU A 392 19.64 -10.57 -6.91
C LEU A 392 21.11 -10.21 -6.75
N GLN A 393 21.50 -9.01 -7.20
CA GLN A 393 22.88 -8.51 -7.09
C GLN A 393 23.40 -8.55 -5.64
N LYS A 394 22.57 -8.11 -4.69
CA LYS A 394 22.94 -8.07 -3.28
C LYS A 394 23.09 -9.46 -2.65
N LEU A 395 22.29 -10.43 -3.08
CA LEU A 395 22.29 -11.77 -2.50
C LEU A 395 23.27 -12.73 -3.18
N SER A 396 23.50 -12.56 -4.50
CA SER A 396 24.39 -13.42 -5.28
C SER A 396 25.80 -12.85 -5.45
N GLY A 397 26.01 -11.54 -5.27
CA GLY A 397 27.29 -10.87 -5.53
C GLY A 397 27.65 -10.72 -7.01
N HIS A 398 26.78 -11.13 -7.93
CA HIS A 398 27.01 -11.04 -9.38
C HIS A 398 26.85 -9.61 -9.90
N SER A 399 27.24 -9.38 -11.15
CA SER A 399 27.07 -8.08 -11.82
C SER A 399 25.59 -7.76 -12.11
N GLU A 400 25.29 -6.50 -12.37
CA GLU A 400 23.94 -6.06 -12.75
C GLU A 400 23.46 -6.76 -14.03
N SER A 401 24.33 -6.88 -15.04
CA SER A 401 24.02 -7.56 -16.30
C SER A 401 23.65 -9.03 -16.10
N GLU A 402 24.40 -9.76 -15.27
CA GLU A 402 24.10 -11.18 -14.98
C GLU A 402 22.78 -11.33 -14.20
N CYS A 403 22.52 -10.40 -13.28
CA CYS A 403 21.28 -10.40 -12.51
C CYS A 403 20.05 -10.10 -13.38
N GLU A 404 20.17 -9.16 -14.32
CA GLU A 404 19.12 -8.88 -15.30
C GLU A 404 18.90 -10.06 -16.24
N GLU A 405 19.96 -10.69 -16.75
CA GLU A 405 19.84 -11.89 -17.58
C GLU A 405 19.11 -13.02 -16.85
N ALA A 406 19.49 -13.33 -15.60
CA ALA A 406 18.83 -14.36 -14.81
C ALA A 406 17.38 -14.01 -14.47
N LEU A 407 17.09 -12.73 -14.23
CA LEU A 407 15.72 -12.26 -14.02
C LEU A 407 14.86 -12.48 -15.26
N LEU A 408 15.37 -12.17 -16.46
CA LEU A 408 14.68 -12.43 -17.72
C LEU A 408 14.50 -13.93 -17.97
N LYS A 409 15.52 -14.76 -17.73
CA LYS A 409 15.40 -16.22 -17.82
C LYS A 409 14.28 -16.75 -16.94
N ALA A 410 14.16 -16.24 -15.71
CA ALA A 410 13.07 -16.62 -14.80
C ALA A 410 11.69 -16.10 -15.24
N ILE A 411 11.61 -14.87 -15.78
CA ILE A 411 10.35 -14.29 -16.28
C ILE A 411 9.79 -15.10 -17.45
N TYR A 412 10.65 -15.47 -18.40
CA TYR A 412 10.27 -16.16 -19.62
C TYR A 412 10.39 -17.69 -19.52
N GLN A 413 10.90 -18.21 -18.40
CA GLN A 413 11.17 -19.63 -18.16
C GLN A 413 12.02 -20.29 -19.26
N VAL A 414 13.14 -19.65 -19.59
CA VAL A 414 14.07 -20.11 -20.63
C VAL A 414 15.50 -20.19 -20.10
N ASP A 415 16.29 -21.14 -20.62
CA ASP A 415 17.72 -21.26 -20.28
C ASP A 415 18.60 -20.27 -21.04
N LYS A 416 18.14 -19.80 -22.20
CA LYS A 416 18.83 -18.85 -23.08
C LYS A 416 17.85 -17.79 -23.57
N LEU A 417 18.26 -16.53 -23.50
CA LEU A 417 17.46 -15.41 -24.00
C LEU A 417 17.57 -15.35 -25.54
N SER A 418 16.44 -15.17 -26.22
CA SER A 418 16.44 -14.77 -27.63
C SER A 418 16.74 -13.28 -27.76
N GLU A 419 17.16 -12.85 -28.95
CA GLU A 419 17.38 -11.44 -29.27
C GLU A 419 16.09 -10.61 -29.10
N ASP A 420 14.94 -11.18 -29.47
CA ASP A 420 13.62 -10.56 -29.27
C ASP A 420 13.34 -10.27 -27.79
N ILE A 421 13.69 -11.20 -26.90
CA ILE A 421 13.53 -10.99 -25.45
C ILE A 421 14.52 -9.93 -24.97
N ALA A 422 15.80 -10.02 -25.35
CA ALA A 422 16.83 -9.10 -24.88
C ALA A 422 16.59 -7.63 -25.29
N THR A 423 15.90 -7.41 -26.41
CA THR A 423 15.62 -6.07 -26.96
C THR A 423 14.22 -5.53 -26.62
N CYS A 424 13.37 -6.34 -25.97
CA CYS A 424 12.04 -5.92 -25.55
C CYS A 424 12.06 -4.76 -24.55
N SER A 425 10.95 -4.03 -24.48
CA SER A 425 10.80 -2.95 -23.50
C SER A 425 10.61 -3.50 -22.09
N LEU A 426 11.01 -2.70 -21.09
CA LEU A 426 10.77 -3.03 -19.68
C LEU A 426 9.28 -3.25 -19.37
N GLU A 427 8.39 -2.53 -20.05
CA GLU A 427 6.95 -2.70 -19.91
C GLU A 427 6.52 -4.12 -20.30
N THR A 428 7.02 -4.62 -21.44
CA THR A 428 6.77 -6.01 -21.89
C THR A 428 7.26 -7.03 -20.86
N HIS A 429 8.46 -6.84 -20.31
CA HIS A 429 8.98 -7.72 -19.26
C HIS A 429 8.09 -7.74 -18.02
N THR A 430 7.68 -6.58 -17.52
CA THR A 430 6.83 -6.49 -16.33
C THR A 430 5.42 -7.06 -16.57
N HIS A 431 4.88 -6.94 -17.79
CA HIS A 431 3.59 -7.55 -18.15
C HIS A 431 3.66 -9.08 -18.16
N THR A 432 4.74 -9.65 -18.71
CA THR A 432 4.97 -11.11 -18.68
C THR A 432 5.21 -11.58 -17.25
N ALA A 433 6.07 -10.87 -16.51
CA ALA A 433 6.43 -11.22 -15.14
C ALA A 433 5.24 -11.18 -14.17
N ALA A 434 4.26 -10.29 -14.38
CA ALA A 434 3.04 -10.23 -13.57
C ALA A 434 2.19 -11.51 -13.60
N LYS A 435 2.38 -12.37 -14.60
CA LYS A 435 1.70 -13.67 -14.74
C LYS A 435 2.56 -14.83 -14.23
N ALA A 436 3.85 -14.60 -14.04
CA ALA A 436 4.80 -15.60 -13.59
C ALA A 436 4.78 -15.74 -12.05
N LYS A 437 5.14 -16.93 -11.57
CA LYS A 437 5.22 -17.23 -10.13
C LYS A 437 6.67 -17.46 -9.75
N LYS A 438 7.04 -17.04 -8.53
CA LYS A 438 8.38 -17.25 -7.97
C LYS A 438 9.50 -16.74 -8.90
N VAL A 439 9.29 -15.62 -9.59
CA VAL A 439 10.30 -15.05 -10.51
C VAL A 439 11.64 -14.79 -9.80
N VAL A 440 11.61 -14.11 -8.66
CA VAL A 440 12.82 -13.74 -7.91
C VAL A 440 13.53 -14.96 -7.31
N PRO A 441 12.85 -15.92 -6.66
CA PRO A 441 13.51 -17.13 -6.17
C PRO A 441 14.12 -17.97 -7.29
N LEU A 442 13.42 -18.09 -8.43
CA LEU A 442 13.92 -18.81 -9.60
C LEU A 442 15.22 -18.16 -10.12
N ALA A 443 15.20 -16.85 -10.34
CA ALA A 443 16.36 -16.11 -10.80
C ALA A 443 17.55 -16.23 -9.83
N LEU A 444 17.28 -16.14 -8.52
CA LEU A 444 18.33 -16.24 -7.50
C LEU A 444 18.95 -17.63 -7.45
N VAL A 445 18.14 -18.69 -7.45
CA VAL A 445 18.67 -20.06 -7.43
C VAL A 445 19.38 -20.39 -8.74
N CYS A 446 18.90 -19.90 -9.89
CA CYS A 446 19.60 -20.00 -11.17
C CYS A 446 20.99 -19.36 -11.09
N LEU A 447 21.11 -18.13 -10.57
CA LEU A 447 22.41 -17.45 -10.38
C LEU A 447 23.34 -18.22 -9.45
N LEU A 448 22.85 -18.72 -8.33
CA LEU A 448 23.69 -19.37 -7.31
C LEU A 448 24.17 -20.77 -7.72
N THR A 449 23.49 -21.43 -8.66
CA THR A 449 23.75 -22.84 -8.98
C THR A 449 24.24 -23.06 -10.41
N GLY A 450 23.97 -22.12 -11.32
CA GLY A 450 24.21 -22.29 -12.76
C GLY A 450 23.32 -23.36 -13.41
N CYS A 451 22.33 -23.89 -12.70
CA CYS A 451 21.43 -24.92 -13.21
C CYS A 451 20.43 -24.38 -14.24
N SER A 452 19.88 -25.30 -15.04
CA SER A 452 18.77 -25.00 -15.95
C SER A 452 17.50 -24.58 -15.20
N MET A 453 16.64 -23.79 -15.83
CA MET A 453 15.37 -23.33 -15.25
C MET A 453 14.50 -24.50 -14.74
N LYS A 454 14.51 -25.63 -15.45
CA LYS A 454 13.79 -26.85 -15.06
C LYS A 454 14.34 -27.48 -13.78
N GLU A 455 15.66 -27.54 -13.63
CA GLU A 455 16.30 -28.04 -12.41
C GLU A 455 16.05 -27.09 -11.23
N VAL A 456 16.10 -25.79 -11.49
CA VAL A 456 15.84 -24.74 -10.50
C VAL A 456 14.39 -24.82 -9.98
N GLU A 457 13.41 -24.98 -10.87
CA GLU A 457 12.01 -25.22 -10.51
C GLU A 457 11.87 -26.46 -9.62
N SER A 458 12.47 -27.58 -10.04
CA SER A 458 12.42 -28.83 -9.26
C SER A 458 12.99 -28.66 -7.85
N ARG A 459 14.10 -27.93 -7.69
CA ARG A 459 14.68 -27.62 -6.37
C ARG A 459 13.74 -26.79 -5.50
N LEU A 460 13.06 -25.80 -6.07
CA LEU A 460 12.07 -24.97 -5.35
C LEU A 460 10.76 -25.71 -5.05
N GLU A 461 10.45 -26.78 -5.76
CA GLU A 461 9.29 -27.65 -5.48
C GLU A 461 9.57 -28.65 -4.37
N GLN A 462 10.79 -29.16 -4.28
CA GLN A 462 11.22 -30.07 -3.22
C GLN A 462 11.31 -29.39 -1.84
N GLN A 463 11.35 -28.05 -1.82
CA GLN A 463 11.43 -27.25 -0.59
C GLN A 463 10.14 -26.46 -0.39
N PRO A 464 9.30 -26.80 0.60
CA PRO A 464 8.03 -26.10 0.82
C PRO A 464 8.22 -24.64 1.25
N ILE A 465 9.37 -24.32 1.85
CA ILE A 465 9.74 -23.00 2.35
C ILE A 465 10.81 -22.41 1.42
N ILE A 466 10.44 -21.37 0.66
CA ILE A 466 11.33 -20.74 -0.34
C ILE A 466 12.65 -20.27 0.29
N ARG A 467 12.58 -19.72 1.52
CA ARG A 467 13.76 -19.31 2.30
C ARG A 467 14.79 -20.44 2.45
N GLU A 468 14.35 -21.65 2.78
CA GLU A 468 15.25 -22.79 3.03
C GLU A 468 15.93 -23.26 1.74
N ALA A 469 15.23 -23.19 0.61
CA ALA A 469 15.81 -23.48 -0.70
C ALA A 469 16.94 -22.50 -1.05
N VAL A 470 16.73 -21.20 -0.81
CA VAL A 470 17.74 -20.16 -1.02
C VAL A 470 18.93 -20.34 -0.08
N GLU A 471 18.68 -20.61 1.20
CA GLU A 471 19.75 -20.85 2.19
C GLU A 471 20.62 -22.05 1.85
N THR A 472 20.02 -23.13 1.36
CA THR A 472 20.75 -24.33 0.94
C THR A 472 21.69 -24.01 -0.21
N CYS A 473 21.21 -23.26 -1.22
CA CYS A 473 22.03 -22.88 -2.37
C CYS A 473 23.18 -21.95 -1.97
N LEU A 474 22.94 -20.97 -1.09
CA LEU A 474 23.96 -20.04 -0.60
C LEU A 474 25.06 -20.70 0.24
N LYS A 475 24.80 -21.86 0.84
CA LYS A 475 25.82 -22.63 1.58
C LYS A 475 26.67 -23.50 0.66
N SER A 476 26.19 -23.77 -0.55
CA SER A 476 26.85 -24.62 -1.54
C SER A 476 27.60 -23.84 -2.62
N SER A 477 27.27 -22.55 -2.80
CA SER A 477 27.98 -21.55 -3.62
C SER A 477 29.13 -20.91 -2.84
#